data_AF-A0A066UI44-F1
#
_entry.id   AF-A0A066UI44-F1
#
_cell.length_a   1.000
_cell.length_b   1.000
_cell.length_c   1.000
_cell.angle_alpha   90.00
_cell.angle_beta   90.00
_cell.angle_gamma   90.00
#
_symmetry.space_group_name_H-M   'P 1'
#
loop_
_entity.id
_entity.type
_entity.pdbx_description
1 polymer ?
#
loop_
_entity_poly.entity_id
_entity_poly.type
_entity_poly.pdbx_seq_one_letter_code
_entity_poly.pdbx_strand_id
1 'polypeptide(L)'
;MTTEVPMPEGRGSRIGSDNPELRAGGFATRNPLKNADRLRTSADLLDQAAAADDKAAGRFAEARVDATPFGISPQARELAARWATALAAREADARVLGDATSDLAGRLRMAAVSNRSTGFRGRLAAAP
;
A
#
# COMPACT_ATOMS: atom_id res chain seq x y z
N MET A 1 59.23 7.23 -25.70
CA MET A 1 58.76 8.55 -25.20
C MET A 1 57.92 8.28 -23.97
N THR A 2 58.53 8.52 -22.81
CA THR A 2 58.00 8.42 -21.47
C THR A 2 57.32 9.72 -21.09
N THR A 3 56.07 9.67 -20.64
CA THR A 3 55.42 10.82 -20.01
C THR A 3 54.95 10.39 -18.64
N GLU A 4 55.76 10.74 -17.64
CA GLU A 4 55.37 10.74 -16.23
C GLU A 4 54.31 11.84 -16.02
N VAL A 5 53.26 11.52 -15.26
CA VAL A 5 52.38 12.53 -14.65
C VAL A 5 52.35 12.23 -13.14
N PRO A 6 52.67 13.22 -12.28
CA PRO A 6 53.02 12.99 -10.88
C PRO A 6 51.82 12.69 -9.99
N MET A 7 52.06 11.83 -9.01
CA MET A 7 51.18 11.53 -7.87
C MET A 7 51.08 12.73 -6.92
N PRO A 8 49.88 13.20 -6.54
CA PRO A 8 49.72 14.03 -5.37
C PRO A 8 49.64 13.16 -4.12
N GLU A 9 50.71 13.17 -3.32
CA GLU A 9 50.67 12.69 -1.95
C GLU A 9 49.83 13.61 -1.07
N GLY A 10 48.97 12.99 -0.27
CA GLY A 10 48.64 13.41 1.09
C GLY A 10 47.90 14.75 1.26
N ARG A 11 46.60 14.67 1.56
CA ARG A 11 45.98 15.53 2.58
C ARG A 11 44.67 14.93 3.09
N GLY A 12 44.81 14.21 4.20
CA GLY A 12 43.92 14.25 5.35
C GLY A 12 42.43 14.10 5.12
N SER A 13 41.90 12.94 5.55
CA SER A 13 40.56 12.82 6.11
C SER A 13 40.24 14.00 7.02
N ARG A 14 39.55 15.00 6.49
CA ARG A 14 38.63 15.82 7.27
C ARG A 14 37.25 15.48 6.77
N ILE A 15 36.69 14.47 7.43
CA ILE A 15 35.24 14.32 7.57
C ILE A 15 34.77 15.64 8.19
N GLY A 16 34.46 16.61 7.33
CA GLY A 16 33.70 17.79 7.68
C GLY A 16 32.29 17.30 7.96
N SER A 17 32.05 16.91 9.20
CA SER A 17 30.74 16.65 9.76
C SER A 17 29.94 17.95 9.87
N ASP A 18 29.76 18.66 8.76
CA ASP A 18 28.79 19.73 8.64
C ASP A 18 27.52 19.14 8.05
N ASN A 19 26.95 18.18 8.78
CA ASN A 19 25.58 17.77 8.58
C ASN A 19 24.76 18.40 9.72
N PRO A 20 24.11 19.55 9.49
CA PRO A 20 23.29 20.19 10.52
C PRO A 20 22.03 19.38 10.89
N GLU A 21 21.84 18.20 10.29
CA GLU A 21 20.69 17.32 10.53
C GLU A 21 20.85 16.37 11.72
N LEU A 22 22.00 16.35 12.40
CA LEU A 22 22.20 15.54 13.61
C LEU A 22 21.88 16.27 14.92
N ARG A 23 21.09 17.35 14.88
CA ARG A 23 20.41 17.83 16.08
C ARG A 23 19.17 16.98 16.31
N ALA A 24 19.39 15.89 17.06
CA ALA A 24 18.37 15.15 17.78
C ALA A 24 17.36 16.11 18.43
N GLY A 25 16.21 16.27 17.80
CA GLY A 25 15.14 17.18 18.22
C GLY A 25 13.92 17.20 17.30
N GLY A 26 13.78 16.20 16.43
CA GLY A 26 12.72 16.11 15.42
C GLY A 26 11.71 14.99 15.65
N PHE A 27 11.55 14.50 16.88
CA PHE A 27 10.41 13.64 17.18
C PHE A 27 9.15 14.52 17.28
N ALA A 28 8.46 14.61 16.14
CA ALA A 28 7.05 14.92 16.09
C ALA A 28 6.59 16.27 16.65
N THR A 29 6.90 17.36 15.93
CA THR A 29 5.84 18.35 15.63
C THR A 29 4.95 17.82 14.49
N ARG A 30 4.65 16.52 14.52
CA ARG A 30 3.76 15.85 13.59
C ARG A 30 2.36 16.20 14.07
N ASN A 31 1.82 17.33 13.58
CA ASN A 31 0.49 17.80 13.94
C ASN A 31 -0.49 16.61 13.89
N PRO A 32 -1.00 16.10 15.03
CA PRO A 32 -1.70 14.82 15.09
C PRO A 32 -2.95 14.81 14.20
N LEU A 33 -3.52 15.99 13.97
CA LEU A 33 -4.59 16.23 13.01
C LEU A 33 -4.17 15.93 11.56
N LYS A 34 -3.02 16.46 11.10
CA LYS A 34 -2.50 16.19 9.74
C LYS A 34 -2.20 14.72 9.50
N ASN A 35 -1.77 13.98 10.54
CA ASN A 35 -1.55 12.53 10.42
C ASN A 35 -2.86 11.75 10.37
N ALA A 36 -3.83 12.13 11.20
CA ALA A 36 -5.15 11.52 11.18
C ALA A 36 -5.85 11.71 9.82
N ASP A 37 -5.72 12.88 9.21
CA ASP A 37 -6.30 13.16 7.89
C ASP A 37 -5.61 12.34 6.78
N ARG A 38 -4.28 12.21 6.80
CA ARG A 38 -3.54 11.32 5.88
C ARG A 38 -3.99 9.86 5.99
N LEU A 39 -4.14 9.36 7.23
CA LEU A 39 -4.60 7.99 7.49
C LEU A 39 -6.02 7.75 6.96
N ARG A 40 -6.90 8.76 7.04
CA ARG A 40 -8.25 8.68 6.47
C ARG A 40 -8.22 8.66 4.94
N THR A 41 -7.46 9.55 4.31
CA THR A 41 -7.30 9.54 2.85
C THR A 41 -6.77 8.20 2.36
N SER A 42 -5.79 7.60 3.06
CA SER A 42 -5.31 6.26 2.73
C SER A 42 -6.39 5.18 2.91
N ALA A 43 -7.22 5.26 3.96
CA ALA A 43 -8.33 4.34 4.14
C ALA A 43 -9.37 4.46 3.02
N ASP A 44 -9.67 5.68 2.55
CA ASP A 44 -10.63 5.90 1.48
C ASP A 44 -10.11 5.37 0.12
N LEU A 45 -8.80 5.46 -0.13
CA LEU A 45 -8.17 4.83 -1.30
C LEU A 45 -8.22 3.30 -1.23
N LEU A 46 -8.05 2.72 -0.03
CA LEU A 46 -8.18 1.28 0.17
C LEU A 46 -9.63 0.81 -0.03
N ASP A 47 -10.62 1.54 0.46
CA ASP A 47 -12.03 1.22 0.18
C ASP A 47 -12.34 1.26 -1.31
N GLN A 48 -11.78 2.23 -2.06
CA GLN A 48 -11.91 2.26 -3.51
C GLN A 48 -11.27 1.05 -4.19
N ALA A 49 -10.10 0.62 -3.70
CA ALA A 49 -9.43 -0.58 -4.19
C ALA A 49 -10.25 -1.85 -3.90
N ALA A 50 -10.77 -2.00 -2.68
CA ALA A 50 -11.63 -3.11 -2.30
C ALA A 50 -12.90 -3.18 -3.19
N ALA A 51 -13.53 -2.04 -3.46
CA ALA A 51 -14.67 -1.97 -4.37
C ALA A 51 -14.30 -2.36 -5.83
N ALA A 52 -13.09 -2.05 -6.27
CA ALA A 52 -12.59 -2.47 -7.57
C ALA A 52 -12.36 -3.98 -7.64
N ASP A 53 -11.87 -4.58 -6.55
CA ASP A 53 -11.68 -6.03 -6.42
C ASP A 53 -13.02 -6.78 -6.40
N ASP A 54 -14.03 -6.28 -5.68
CA ASP A 54 -15.39 -6.82 -5.70
C ASP A 54 -16.00 -6.76 -7.10
N LYS A 55 -15.79 -5.65 -7.82
CA LYS A 55 -16.22 -5.51 -9.21
C LYS A 55 -15.47 -6.51 -10.12
N ALA A 56 -14.20 -6.79 -9.86
CA ALA A 56 -13.45 -7.80 -10.60
C ALA A 56 -14.00 -9.21 -10.32
N ALA A 57 -14.30 -9.53 -9.07
CA ALA A 57 -14.96 -10.79 -8.69
C ALA A 57 -16.30 -10.96 -9.42
N GLY A 58 -17.13 -9.91 -9.47
CA GLY A 58 -18.38 -9.91 -10.24
C GLY A 58 -18.17 -10.24 -11.72
N ARG A 59 -17.16 -9.63 -12.37
CA ARG A 59 -16.83 -9.92 -13.78
C ARG A 59 -16.35 -11.35 -14.00
N PHE A 60 -15.61 -11.93 -13.06
CA PHE A 60 -15.21 -13.33 -13.16
C PHE A 60 -16.40 -14.28 -13.02
N ALA A 61 -17.35 -13.96 -12.14
CA ALA A 61 -18.59 -14.71 -12.00
C ALA A 61 -19.45 -14.64 -13.29
N GLU A 62 -19.62 -13.45 -13.87
CA GLU A 62 -20.34 -13.26 -15.15
C GLU A 62 -19.68 -14.05 -16.29
N ALA A 63 -18.35 -13.96 -16.41
CA ALA A 63 -17.59 -14.67 -17.45
C ALA A 63 -17.72 -16.20 -17.34
N ARG A 64 -18.09 -16.75 -16.18
CA ARG A 64 -18.38 -18.19 -16.03
C ARG A 64 -19.75 -18.57 -16.59
N VAL A 65 -20.74 -17.67 -16.50
CA VAL A 65 -22.10 -17.91 -16.99
C VAL A 65 -22.15 -17.84 -18.52
N ASP A 66 -21.42 -16.91 -19.11
CA ASP A 66 -21.33 -16.74 -20.57
C ASP A 66 -20.42 -17.77 -21.27
N ALA A 67 -19.80 -18.68 -20.52
CA ALA A 67 -18.75 -19.54 -21.06
C ALA A 67 -19.28 -20.80 -21.78
N THR A 68 -19.58 -20.67 -23.07
CA THR A 68 -19.27 -21.71 -24.07
C THR A 68 -18.40 -21.17 -25.21
N PRO A 69 -17.16 -20.67 -24.96
CA PRO A 69 -16.34 -20.09 -26.01
C PRO A 69 -15.52 -21.12 -26.80
N PHE A 70 -15.51 -22.39 -26.37
CA PHE A 70 -14.60 -23.42 -26.89
C PHE A 70 -15.27 -24.42 -27.85
N GLY A 71 -16.59 -24.35 -28.07
CA GLY A 71 -17.34 -25.29 -28.90
C GLY A 71 -17.90 -26.51 -28.15
N ILE A 72 -18.42 -27.51 -28.87
CA ILE A 72 -19.19 -28.65 -28.31
C ILE A 72 -18.44 -30.00 -28.25
N SER A 73 -17.19 -30.06 -28.71
CA SER A 73 -16.39 -31.30 -28.69
C SER A 73 -16.04 -31.74 -27.26
N PRO A 74 -15.69 -33.02 -27.02
CA PRO A 74 -15.26 -33.48 -25.70
C PRO A 74 -14.06 -32.69 -25.14
N GLN A 75 -13.07 -32.40 -25.98
CA GLN A 75 -11.89 -31.61 -25.61
C GLN A 75 -12.26 -30.16 -25.29
N ALA A 76 -13.21 -29.58 -26.04
CA ALA A 76 -13.73 -28.25 -25.77
C ALA A 76 -14.46 -28.18 -24.43
N ARG A 77 -15.23 -29.23 -24.07
CA ARG A 77 -15.91 -29.32 -22.77
C ARG A 77 -14.90 -29.43 -21.62
N GLU A 78 -13.85 -30.21 -21.79
CA GLU A 78 -12.78 -30.32 -20.78
C GLU A 78 -12.05 -28.98 -20.60
N LEU A 79 -11.73 -28.29 -21.69
CA LEU A 79 -11.13 -26.95 -21.65
C LEU A 79 -12.08 -25.93 -20.99
N ALA A 80 -13.37 -25.99 -21.30
CA ALA A 80 -14.39 -25.15 -20.68
C ALA A 80 -14.49 -25.39 -19.16
N ALA A 81 -14.44 -26.64 -18.72
CA ALA A 81 -14.44 -26.99 -17.30
C ALA A 81 -13.19 -26.46 -16.56
N ARG A 82 -12.01 -26.59 -17.17
CA ARG A 82 -10.76 -26.05 -16.61
C ARG A 82 -10.79 -24.52 -16.54
N TRP A 83 -11.32 -23.88 -17.58
CA TRP A 83 -11.48 -22.42 -17.61
C TRP A 83 -12.46 -21.93 -16.55
N ALA A 84 -13.61 -22.59 -16.40
CA ALA A 84 -14.60 -22.28 -15.37
C ALA A 84 -14.02 -22.42 -13.96
N THR A 85 -13.21 -23.45 -13.73
CA THR A 85 -12.49 -23.67 -12.46
C THR A 85 -11.48 -22.56 -12.19
N ALA A 86 -10.70 -22.16 -13.20
CA ALA A 86 -9.73 -21.06 -13.07
C ALA A 86 -10.41 -19.70 -12.80
N LEU A 87 -11.55 -19.44 -13.44
CA LEU A 87 -12.35 -18.25 -13.16
C LEU A 87 -12.92 -18.27 -11.74
N ALA A 88 -13.38 -19.43 -11.26
CA ALA A 88 -13.86 -19.58 -9.88
C ALA A 88 -12.77 -19.28 -8.84
N ALA A 89 -11.54 -19.75 -9.10
CA ALA A 89 -10.40 -19.45 -8.23
C ALA A 89 -10.10 -17.93 -8.21
N ARG A 90 -10.07 -17.28 -9.39
CA ARG A 90 -9.86 -15.82 -9.49
C ARG A 90 -10.94 -15.00 -8.80
N GLU A 91 -12.18 -15.46 -8.89
CA GLU A 91 -13.31 -14.85 -8.21
C GLU A 91 -13.14 -14.90 -6.68
N ALA A 92 -12.71 -16.05 -6.14
CA ALA A 92 -12.41 -16.21 -4.72
C ALA A 92 -11.22 -15.34 -4.28
N ASP A 93 -10.13 -15.35 -5.06
CA ASP A 93 -8.92 -14.55 -4.76
C ASP A 93 -9.23 -13.06 -4.71
N ALA A 94 -10.05 -12.55 -5.66
CA ALA A 94 -10.45 -11.15 -5.70
C ALA A 94 -11.27 -10.76 -4.46
N ARG A 95 -12.17 -11.62 -3.99
CA ARG A 95 -12.93 -11.35 -2.74
C ARG A 95 -12.02 -11.33 -1.51
N VAL A 96 -11.09 -12.28 -1.41
CA VAL A 96 -10.13 -12.31 -0.30
C VAL A 96 -9.28 -11.03 -0.28
N LEU A 97 -8.85 -10.55 -1.45
CA LEU A 97 -8.12 -9.30 -1.57
C LEU A 97 -8.98 -8.09 -1.15
N GLY A 98 -10.23 -8.03 -1.60
CA GLY A 98 -11.19 -7.00 -1.20
C GLY A 98 -11.40 -6.94 0.32
N ASP A 99 -11.64 -8.09 0.94
CA ASP A 99 -11.82 -8.22 2.40
C ASP A 99 -10.58 -7.76 3.17
N ALA A 100 -9.40 -8.20 2.77
CA ALA A 100 -8.13 -7.81 3.40
C ALA A 100 -7.86 -6.30 3.26
N THR A 101 -8.21 -5.73 2.11
CA THR A 101 -8.06 -4.30 1.82
C THR A 101 -9.04 -3.47 2.67
N SER A 102 -10.28 -3.93 2.84
CA SER A 102 -11.28 -3.30 3.70
C SER A 102 -10.90 -3.36 5.19
N ASP A 103 -10.40 -4.51 5.67
CA ASP A 103 -9.88 -4.66 7.03
C ASP A 103 -8.72 -3.68 7.29
N LEU A 104 -7.79 -3.56 6.34
CA LEU A 104 -6.70 -2.59 6.44
C LEU A 104 -7.23 -1.14 6.51
N ALA A 105 -8.22 -0.78 5.68
CA ALA A 105 -8.87 0.52 5.73
C ALA A 105 -9.50 0.79 7.10
N GLY A 106 -10.19 -0.21 7.66
CA GLY A 106 -10.75 -0.17 9.02
C GLY A 106 -9.69 0.10 10.08
N ARG A 107 -8.55 -0.59 10.02
CA ARG A 107 -7.42 -0.38 10.95
C ARG A 107 -6.84 1.03 10.83
N LEU A 108 -6.70 1.58 9.61
CA LEU A 108 -6.24 2.95 9.41
C LEU A 108 -7.20 3.99 10.00
N ARG A 109 -8.51 3.77 9.89
CA ARG A 109 -9.52 4.64 10.55
C ARG A 109 -9.40 4.60 12.07
N MET A 110 -9.27 3.41 12.66
CA MET A 110 -9.07 3.25 14.10
C MET A 110 -7.79 3.94 14.59
N ALA A 111 -6.70 3.83 13.82
CA ALA A 111 -5.47 4.56 14.11
C ALA A 111 -5.65 6.08 14.00
N ALA A 112 -6.38 6.58 13.00
CA ALA A 112 -6.68 8.00 12.84
C ALA A 112 -7.51 8.57 14.01
N VAL A 113 -8.51 7.82 14.48
CA VAL A 113 -9.33 8.17 15.65
C VAL A 113 -8.47 8.22 16.92
N SER A 114 -7.60 7.23 17.11
CA SER A 114 -6.69 7.16 18.27
C SER A 114 -5.72 8.34 18.29
N ASN A 115 -5.17 8.73 17.13
CA ASN A 115 -4.25 9.88 16.99
C ASN A 115 -4.93 11.23 17.28
N ARG A 116 -6.22 11.36 16.95
CA ARG A 116 -7.03 12.53 17.29
C ARG A 116 -7.25 12.64 18.81
N SER A 117 -7.52 11.52 19.48
CA SER A 117 -7.78 11.48 20.93
C SER A 117 -6.54 11.86 21.75
N THR A 118 -5.37 11.34 21.38
CA THR A 118 -4.10 11.68 22.04
C THR A 118 -3.68 13.14 21.80
N GLY A 119 -3.87 13.65 20.59
CA GLY A 119 -3.62 15.07 20.28
C GLY A 119 -4.51 16.06 21.03
N PHE A 120 -5.75 15.68 21.35
CA PHE A 120 -6.67 16.50 22.15
C PHE A 120 -6.29 16.51 23.64
N ARG A 121 -5.92 15.35 24.21
CA ARG A 121 -5.46 15.26 25.61
C ARG A 121 -4.15 16.03 25.85
N GLY A 122 -3.21 16.00 24.90
CA GLY A 122 -1.98 16.80 24.99
C GLY A 122 -2.21 18.32 24.99
N ARG A 123 -3.32 18.78 24.39
CA ARG A 123 -3.67 20.21 24.33
C ARG A 123 -4.30 20.73 25.63
N LEU A 124 -4.94 19.87 26.42
CA LEU A 124 -5.57 20.23 27.69
C LEU A 124 -4.60 20.26 28.88
N ALA A 125 -3.46 19.58 28.77
CA ALA A 125 -2.41 19.56 29.82
C ALA A 125 -1.46 20.78 29.77
N ALA A 126 -1.72 21.75 28.89
CA ALA A 126 -0.86 22.91 28.64
C ALA A 126 -1.58 24.25 28.89
N ALA A 127 -2.39 24.33 29.96
CA ALA A 127 -2.89 25.59 30.48
C ALA A 127 -2.40 25.75 31.94
N PRO A 128 -1.80 26.90 32.30
CA PRO A 128 -1.23 27.17 33.63
C PRO A 128 -2.28 27.27 34.73
#